data_AF-A0A7N0VIT5-F1
#
_entry.id   AF-A0A7N0VIT5-F1
#
_cell.length_a   1.000
_cell.length_b   1.000
_cell.length_c   1.000
_cell.angle_alpha   90.00
_cell.angle_beta   90.00
_cell.angle_gamma   90.00
#
_symmetry.space_group_name_H-M   'P 1'
#
loop_
_entity.id
_entity.type
_entity.pdbx_description
1 polymer ?
#
loop_
_entity_poly.entity_id
_entity_poly.type
_entity_poly.pdbx_seq_one_letter_code
_entity_poly.pdbx_strand_id
1 'polypeptide(L)'
;MVPRKDWGDTTVYFRISNLLDRTTLQNIPRPVLKTPEDLIQIITTIVWVTSGHHAAVNFGQYDFAGYFPNRPSTARKNIPSEYGYSSQEWKEFVDKPEIALLHTFPSQAQASKVMAVLDVLSTHSPDEEYMGEHMEAAWKDNPEISSGGSGVG
;
A
#
# COMPACT_ATOMS: atom_id res chain seq x y z
N MET A 1 -31.25 22.01 -4.89
CA MET A 1 -31.46 20.78 -4.10
C MET A 1 -32.03 19.74 -5.06
N VAL A 2 -31.21 18.79 -5.53
CA VAL A 2 -31.64 17.76 -6.50
C VAL A 2 -32.33 16.63 -5.74
N PRO A 3 -33.47 16.08 -6.19
CA PRO A 3 -34.26 15.11 -5.42
C PRO A 3 -33.46 13.84 -5.14
N ARG A 4 -33.52 13.37 -3.88
CA ARG A 4 -32.94 12.09 -3.47
C ARG A 4 -33.77 10.98 -4.12
N LYS A 5 -33.14 10.19 -4.99
CA LYS A 5 -33.76 8.94 -5.44
C LYS A 5 -33.79 7.98 -4.26
N ASP A 6 -34.97 7.49 -4.00
CA ASP A 6 -35.43 6.47 -3.06
C ASP A 6 -34.71 5.14 -3.29
N TRP A 7 -33.45 5.07 -2.85
CA TRP A 7 -32.82 3.79 -2.53
C TRP A 7 -33.60 3.19 -1.36
N GLY A 8 -34.31 2.08 -1.60
CA GLY A 8 -35.11 1.40 -0.57
C GLY A 8 -34.32 0.95 0.67
N ASP A 9 -32.98 1.02 0.64
CA ASP A 9 -32.09 0.77 1.77
C ASP A 9 -31.30 2.03 2.16
N THR A 10 -31.79 2.71 3.19
CA THR A 10 -31.13 3.89 3.77
C THR A 10 -29.85 3.53 4.54
N THR A 11 -29.69 2.27 4.95
CA THR A 11 -28.59 1.81 5.82
C THR A 11 -27.25 1.83 5.09
N VAL A 12 -27.21 1.32 3.85
CA VAL A 12 -26.00 1.30 3.02
C VAL A 12 -25.51 2.72 2.74
N TYR A 13 -26.43 3.60 2.35
CA TYR A 13 -26.14 5.00 2.13
C TYR A 13 -25.54 5.65 3.38
N PHE A 14 -26.20 5.53 4.53
CA PHE A 14 -25.71 6.13 5.77
C PHE A 14 -24.34 5.60 6.19
N ARG A 15 -24.07 4.29 6.04
CA ARG A 15 -22.77 3.69 6.39
C ARG A 15 -21.64 4.21 5.50
N ILE A 16 -21.85 4.25 4.19
CA ILE A 16 -20.83 4.72 3.24
C ILE A 16 -20.64 6.22 3.36
N SER A 17 -21.72 7.01 3.47
CA SER A 17 -21.60 8.45 3.69
C SER A 17 -20.87 8.78 4.99
N ASN A 18 -21.16 8.07 6.09
CA ASN A 18 -20.44 8.27 7.37
C ASN A 18 -18.96 7.87 7.27
N LEU A 19 -18.62 6.83 6.48
CA LEU A 19 -17.22 6.49 6.19
C LEU A 19 -16.53 7.63 5.44
N LEU A 20 -17.15 8.17 4.39
CA LEU A 20 -16.62 9.27 3.59
C LEU A 20 -16.47 10.56 4.42
N ASP A 21 -17.41 10.82 5.33
CA ASP A 21 -17.41 12.00 6.20
C ASP A 21 -16.35 11.96 7.31
N ARG A 22 -15.86 10.77 7.68
CA ARG A 22 -14.80 10.59 8.68
C ARG A 22 -13.39 10.78 8.14
N THR A 23 -13.21 10.89 6.82
CA THR A 23 -11.90 11.15 6.23
C THR A 23 -11.50 12.62 6.48
N THR A 24 -10.39 12.84 7.19
CA THR A 24 -9.96 14.16 7.66
C THR A 24 -9.16 14.96 6.62
N LEU A 25 -9.22 14.58 5.34
CA LEU A 25 -8.41 15.23 4.30
C LEU A 25 -9.08 16.53 3.86
N GLN A 26 -8.49 17.64 4.31
CA GLN A 26 -8.91 18.97 3.91
C GLN A 26 -8.61 19.19 2.41
N ASN A 27 -9.52 19.83 1.70
CA ASN A 27 -9.38 20.24 0.30
C ASN A 27 -9.34 19.12 -0.77
N ILE A 28 -9.73 17.89 -0.44
CA ILE A 28 -9.95 16.83 -1.43
C ILE A 28 -11.46 16.67 -1.67
N PRO A 29 -11.95 16.75 -2.93
CA PRO A 29 -13.34 16.45 -3.24
C PRO A 29 -13.72 15.03 -2.82
N ARG A 30 -14.79 14.90 -2.03
CA ARG A 30 -15.31 13.60 -1.61
C ARG A 30 -16.08 12.93 -2.75
N PRO A 31 -16.00 11.60 -2.88
CA PRO A 31 -16.93 10.86 -3.72
C PRO A 31 -18.37 11.16 -3.30
N VAL A 32 -19.26 11.34 -4.27
CA VAL A 32 -20.66 11.65 -4.01
C VAL A 32 -21.49 10.42 -4.39
N LEU A 33 -22.17 9.82 -3.43
CA LEU A 33 -23.05 8.67 -3.68
C LEU A 33 -24.43 9.17 -4.15
N LYS A 34 -24.70 9.12 -5.46
CA LYS A 34 -26.01 9.49 -6.05
C LYS A 34 -26.59 8.38 -6.92
N THR A 35 -25.75 7.61 -7.61
CA THR A 35 -26.17 6.57 -8.57
C THR A 35 -25.58 5.20 -8.23
N PRO A 36 -26.10 4.10 -8.81
CA PRO A 36 -25.49 2.78 -8.65
C PRO A 36 -24.05 2.72 -9.13
N GLU A 37 -23.72 3.48 -10.17
CA GLU A 37 -22.35 3.58 -10.68
C GLU A 37 -21.41 4.20 -9.65
N ASP A 38 -21.86 5.22 -8.90
CA ASP A 38 -21.07 5.79 -7.79
C ASP A 38 -20.78 4.73 -6.71
N LEU A 39 -21.79 3.91 -6.38
CA LEU A 39 -21.64 2.83 -5.39
C LEU A 39 -20.65 1.77 -5.86
N ILE A 40 -20.79 1.32 -7.12
CA ILE A 40 -19.88 0.35 -7.74
C ILE A 40 -18.45 0.90 -7.72
N GLN A 41 -18.24 2.16 -8.10
CA GLN A 41 -16.92 2.76 -8.13
C GLN A 41 -16.30 2.85 -6.73
N ILE A 42 -17.07 3.29 -5.73
CA ILE A 42 -16.60 3.40 -4.34
C ILE A 42 -16.19 2.02 -3.81
N ILE A 43 -17.05 1.02 -3.93
CA ILE A 43 -16.78 -0.33 -3.42
C ILE A 43 -15.60 -0.96 -4.17
N THR A 44 -15.56 -0.87 -5.50
CA THR A 44 -14.46 -1.40 -6.31
C THR A 44 -13.12 -0.79 -5.90
N THR A 45 -13.10 0.52 -5.62
CA THR A 45 -11.88 1.20 -5.16
C THR A 45 -11.44 0.69 -3.79
N ILE A 46 -12.36 0.51 -2.84
CA ILE A 46 -12.06 -0.01 -1.51
C ILE A 46 -11.50 -1.43 -1.62
N VAL A 47 -12.18 -2.31 -2.37
CA VAL A 47 -11.72 -3.69 -2.59
C VAL A 47 -10.32 -3.68 -3.22
N TRP A 48 -10.10 -2.94 -4.31
CA TRP A 48 -8.80 -2.84 -4.97
C TRP A 48 -7.68 -2.34 -4.04
N VAL A 49 -7.91 -1.25 -3.29
CA VAL A 49 -6.91 -0.64 -2.40
C VAL A 49 -6.51 -1.59 -1.28
N THR A 50 -7.49 -2.26 -0.67
CA THR A 50 -7.27 -3.17 0.47
C THR A 50 -6.68 -4.51 0.07
N SER A 51 -6.68 -4.84 -1.22
CA SER A 51 -6.21 -6.13 -1.73
C SER A 51 -5.05 -5.96 -2.70
N GLY A 52 -5.31 -5.97 -4.01
CA GLY A 52 -4.29 -5.97 -5.07
C GLY A 52 -3.30 -4.81 -4.96
N HIS A 53 -3.78 -3.60 -4.63
CA HIS A 53 -2.87 -2.46 -4.45
C HIS A 53 -1.96 -2.64 -3.24
N HIS A 54 -2.51 -2.99 -2.08
CA HIS A 54 -1.74 -3.24 -0.86
C HIS A 54 -0.72 -4.36 -1.09
N ALA A 55 -1.13 -5.48 -1.67
CA ALA A 55 -0.27 -6.61 -1.98
C ALA A 55 0.91 -6.21 -2.88
N ALA A 56 0.65 -5.45 -3.95
CA ALA A 56 1.66 -5.01 -4.91
C ALA A 56 2.76 -4.12 -4.30
N VAL A 57 2.44 -3.32 -3.28
CA VAL A 57 3.41 -2.44 -2.62
C VAL A 57 3.99 -3.03 -1.32
N ASN A 58 3.42 -4.12 -0.81
CA ASN A 58 3.77 -4.69 0.49
C ASN A 58 4.66 -5.95 0.40
N PHE A 59 4.22 -6.98 -0.32
CA PHE A 59 4.86 -8.30 -0.23
C PHE A 59 6.21 -8.37 -0.96
N GLY A 60 6.45 -7.50 -1.94
CA GLY A 60 7.76 -7.38 -2.60
C GLY A 60 8.80 -6.55 -1.83
N GLN A 61 8.47 -6.02 -0.63
CA GLN A 61 9.39 -5.14 0.09
C GLN A 61 10.70 -5.86 0.45
N TYR A 62 10.64 -7.04 1.06
CA TYR A 62 11.85 -7.77 1.44
C TYR A 62 12.66 -8.24 0.24
N ASP A 63 12.02 -8.79 -0.79
CA ASP A 63 12.72 -9.27 -1.99
C ASP A 63 13.55 -8.19 -2.67
N PHE A 64 13.03 -6.95 -2.70
CA PHE A 64 13.74 -5.84 -3.32
C PHE A 64 14.71 -5.11 -2.38
N ALA A 65 14.29 -4.88 -1.12
CA ALA A 65 14.99 -4.01 -0.17
C ALA A 65 15.72 -4.77 0.96
N GLY A 66 15.61 -6.09 1.01
CA GLY A 66 16.37 -6.96 1.91
C GLY A 66 17.88 -6.88 1.65
N TYR A 67 18.29 -6.65 0.40
CA TYR A 67 19.63 -6.16 0.09
C TYR A 67 19.67 -4.64 0.24
N PHE A 68 20.06 -4.16 1.43
CA PHE A 68 19.95 -2.74 1.79
C PHE A 68 20.52 -1.72 0.78
N PRO A 69 21.61 -2.00 0.01
CA PRO A 69 22.10 -1.05 -0.98
C PRO A 69 21.13 -0.79 -2.13
N ASN A 70 20.23 -1.73 -2.45
CA ASN A 70 19.20 -1.53 -3.48
C ASN A 70 18.16 -0.49 -3.07
N ARG A 71 17.87 -0.37 -1.77
CA ARG A 71 16.88 0.58 -1.23
C ARG A 71 17.28 1.08 0.15
N PRO A 72 18.28 1.97 0.25
CA PRO A 72 18.74 2.50 1.52
C PRO A 72 17.63 3.32 2.19
N SER A 73 17.32 3.01 3.44
CA SER A 73 16.24 3.67 4.20
C SER A 73 16.62 5.07 4.71
N THR A 74 17.92 5.37 4.78
CA THR A 74 18.43 6.67 5.24
C THR A 74 19.83 6.92 4.67
N ALA A 75 20.18 8.19 4.55
CA ALA A 75 21.56 8.64 4.33
C ALA A 75 22.03 9.39 5.59
N ARG A 76 23.11 8.92 6.21
CA ARG A 76 23.73 9.50 7.40
C ARG A 76 24.68 10.67 7.09
N LYS A 77 25.09 10.78 5.82
CA LYS A 77 25.89 11.88 5.27
C LYS A 77 25.23 12.34 3.98
N ASN A 78 25.65 13.49 3.47
CA ASN A 78 25.25 13.90 2.13
C ASN A 78 25.72 12.87 1.09
N ILE A 79 25.08 12.78 -0.07
CA ILE A 79 25.59 11.93 -1.14
C ILE A 79 26.88 12.56 -1.69
N PRO A 80 27.98 11.78 -1.88
CA PRO A 80 29.20 12.28 -2.49
C PRO A 80 28.94 13.04 -3.80
N SER A 81 29.42 14.27 -3.89
CA SER A 81 29.29 15.14 -5.06
C SER A 81 30.60 15.87 -5.35
N GLU A 82 30.86 16.12 -6.63
CA GLU A 82 32.04 16.88 -7.07
C GLU A 82 31.99 18.35 -6.61
N TYR A 83 30.79 18.86 -6.34
CA TYR A 83 30.53 20.19 -5.80
C TYR A 83 30.07 20.06 -4.34
N GLY A 84 30.94 20.41 -3.38
CA GLY A 84 30.57 20.52 -1.97
C GLY A 84 31.28 19.59 -0.98
N TYR A 85 32.18 18.73 -1.46
CA TYR A 85 33.01 17.87 -0.61
C TYR A 85 34.41 18.40 -0.39
N SER A 86 35.05 17.99 0.71
CA SER A 86 36.49 18.14 0.84
C SER A 86 37.20 17.32 -0.26
N SER A 87 38.36 17.78 -0.72
CA SER A 87 39.14 17.07 -1.75
C SER A 87 39.48 15.63 -1.36
N GLN A 88 39.53 15.33 -0.06
CA GLN A 88 39.80 14.00 0.47
C GLN A 88 38.60 13.06 0.38
N GLU A 89 37.40 13.50 0.77
CA GLU A 89 36.19 12.69 0.68
C GLU A 89 35.79 12.42 -0.77
N TRP A 90 35.97 13.42 -1.64
CA TRP A 90 35.80 13.22 -3.09
C TRP A 90 36.77 12.18 -3.63
N LYS A 91 38.04 12.26 -3.23
CA LYS A 91 39.05 11.27 -3.61
C LYS A 91 38.71 9.87 -3.09
N GLU A 92 38.23 9.74 -1.86
CA GLU A 92 37.80 8.44 -1.30
C GLU A 92 36.64 7.84 -2.09
N PHE A 93 35.66 8.65 -2.49
CA PHE A 93 34.56 8.18 -3.33
C PHE A 93 35.03 7.72 -4.72
N VAL A 94 35.98 8.44 -5.34
CA VAL A 94 36.56 8.05 -6.64
C VAL A 94 37.40 6.78 -6.52
N ASP A 95 38.22 6.66 -5.47
CA ASP A 95 39.14 5.53 -5.28
C ASP A 95 38.42 4.27 -4.74
N LYS A 96 37.39 4.44 -3.89
CA LYS A 96 36.67 3.38 -3.14
C LYS A 96 35.19 3.72 -2.93
N PRO A 97 34.37 3.74 -4.00
CA PRO A 97 32.98 4.17 -3.93
C PRO A 97 32.13 3.34 -2.96
N GLU A 98 32.40 2.05 -2.82
CA GLU A 98 31.68 1.14 -1.91
C GLU A 98 31.86 1.54 -0.43
N ILE A 99 33.06 1.97 -0.03
CA ILE A 99 33.35 2.41 1.34
C ILE A 99 32.66 3.75 1.60
N ALA A 100 32.77 4.69 0.66
CA ALA A 100 32.09 5.97 0.75
C ALA A 100 30.55 5.83 0.83
N LEU A 101 29.96 4.93 0.04
CA LEU A 101 28.53 4.62 0.10
C LEU A 101 28.15 3.91 1.39
N LEU A 102 28.96 2.97 1.91
CA LEU A 102 28.75 2.34 3.22
C LEU A 102 28.76 3.37 4.36
N HIS A 103 29.62 4.39 4.27
CA HIS A 103 29.64 5.52 5.20
C HIS A 103 28.44 6.46 5.05
N THR A 104 27.81 6.48 3.88
CA THR A 104 26.67 7.34 3.57
C THR A 104 25.32 6.68 3.89
N PHE A 105 25.13 5.41 3.54
CA PHE A 105 23.89 4.63 3.72
C PHE A 105 23.65 4.21 5.18
N PRO A 106 22.57 3.45 5.53
CA PRO A 106 22.28 3.06 6.90
C PRO A 106 23.41 2.24 7.54
N SER A 107 23.51 2.25 8.87
CA SER A 107 24.56 1.48 9.57
C SER A 107 24.18 0.02 9.54
N GLN A 108 25.11 -0.88 9.81
CA GLN A 108 24.77 -2.29 9.89
C GLN A 108 23.59 -2.52 10.86
N ALA A 109 23.61 -1.88 12.03
CA ALA A 109 22.52 -1.96 12.99
C ALA A 109 21.20 -1.35 12.48
N GLN A 110 21.24 -0.24 11.73
CA GLN A 110 20.02 0.36 11.15
C GLN A 110 19.46 -0.49 10.00
N ALA A 111 20.34 -0.99 9.11
CA ALA A 111 19.99 -1.86 8.01
C ALA A 111 19.36 -3.16 8.52
N SER A 112 19.98 -3.83 9.50
CA SER A 112 19.44 -5.05 10.10
C SER A 112 18.06 -4.85 10.73
N LYS A 113 17.82 -3.71 11.39
CA LYS A 113 16.49 -3.38 11.94
C LYS A 113 15.44 -3.23 10.84
N VAL A 114 15.77 -2.52 9.75
CA VAL A 114 14.85 -2.35 8.63
C VAL A 114 14.59 -3.68 7.95
N MET A 115 15.63 -4.47 7.66
CA MET A 115 15.49 -5.80 7.06
C MET A 115 14.57 -6.70 7.89
N ALA A 116 14.72 -6.74 9.21
CA ALA A 116 13.85 -7.52 10.08
C ALA A 116 12.38 -7.07 10.03
N VAL A 117 12.13 -5.75 9.94
CA VAL A 117 10.77 -5.24 9.76
C VAL A 117 10.20 -5.63 8.41
N LEU A 118 10.98 -5.47 7.34
CA LEU A 118 10.52 -5.83 5.98
C LEU A 118 10.25 -7.33 5.84
N ASP A 119 11.05 -8.17 6.50
CA ASP A 119 10.85 -9.63 6.51
C ASP A 119 9.47 -9.99 7.08
N VAL A 120 9.14 -9.42 8.23
CA VAL A 120 7.83 -9.60 8.88
C VAL A 120 6.70 -9.04 8.02
N LEU A 121 6.86 -7.84 7.46
CA LEU A 121 5.80 -7.20 6.65
C LEU A 121 5.57 -7.89 5.31
N SER A 122 6.58 -8.56 4.74
CA SER A 122 6.49 -9.27 3.47
C SER A 122 6.09 -10.74 3.60
N THR A 123 5.98 -11.26 4.83
CA THR A 123 5.60 -12.64 5.07
C THR A 123 4.08 -12.78 5.14
N HIS A 124 3.53 -13.73 4.38
CA HIS A 124 2.12 -14.10 4.48
C HIS A 124 1.86 -14.95 5.73
N SER A 125 0.75 -14.66 6.42
CA SER A 125 0.28 -15.48 7.54
C SER A 125 -0.08 -16.90 7.06
N PRO A 126 0.12 -17.94 7.87
CA PRO A 126 -0.41 -19.27 7.55
C PRO A 126 -1.95 -19.30 7.47
N ASP A 127 -2.61 -18.36 8.15
CA ASP A 127 -4.07 -18.21 8.19
C ASP A 127 -4.56 -17.12 7.21
N GLU A 128 -3.75 -16.73 6.23
CA GLU A 128 -4.13 -15.73 5.22
C GLU A 128 -5.23 -16.26 4.29
N GLU A 129 -6.21 -15.42 3.97
CA GLU A 129 -7.27 -15.72 3.00
C GLU A 129 -7.05 -14.92 1.72
N TYR A 130 -6.79 -15.60 0.60
CA TYR A 130 -6.50 -14.91 -0.66
C TYR A 130 -7.78 -14.52 -1.40
N MET A 131 -7.67 -13.45 -2.19
CA MET A 131 -8.80 -12.95 -2.97
C MET A 131 -9.38 -14.06 -3.87
N GLY A 132 -10.68 -14.29 -3.73
CA GLY A 132 -11.42 -15.25 -4.56
C GLY A 132 -11.24 -16.71 -4.15
N GLU A 133 -10.43 -17.01 -3.14
CA GLU A 133 -10.15 -18.39 -2.73
C GLU A 133 -11.34 -19.04 -2.00
N HIS A 134 -11.98 -18.29 -1.11
CA HIS A 134 -13.08 -18.76 -0.28
C HIS A 134 -14.30 -17.85 -0.43
N MET A 135 -15.45 -18.46 -0.69
CA MET A 135 -16.73 -17.77 -0.67
C MET A 135 -17.38 -17.97 0.70
N GLU A 136 -17.72 -16.86 1.34
CA GLU A 136 -18.41 -16.82 2.62
C GLU A 136 -19.73 -17.59 2.58
N ALA A 137 -20.01 -18.35 3.64
CA ALA A 137 -21.21 -19.19 3.70
C ALA A 137 -22.50 -18.37 3.51
N ALA A 138 -22.57 -17.19 4.14
CA ALA A 138 -23.70 -16.28 4.02
C ALA A 138 -23.93 -15.79 2.57
N TRP A 139 -22.90 -15.78 1.72
CA TRP A 139 -23.01 -15.38 0.32
C TRP A 139 -23.35 -16.56 -0.60
N LYS A 140 -22.89 -17.78 -0.25
CA LYS A 140 -23.27 -19.03 -0.96
C LYS A 140 -24.77 -19.28 -0.91
N ASP A 141 -25.39 -18.99 0.23
CA ASP A 141 -26.83 -19.22 0.44
C ASP A 141 -27.73 -18.30 -0.40
N ASN A 142 -27.17 -17.27 -1.04
CA ASN A 142 -27.88 -16.42 -2.00
C ASN A 142 -27.56 -16.86 -3.45
N PRO A 143 -28.52 -17.43 -4.20
CA PRO A 143 -28.30 -17.92 -5.57
C PRO A 143 -27.85 -16.84 -6.57
N GLU A 144 -28.28 -15.59 -6.38
CA GLU A 144 -27.92 -14.47 -7.27
C GLU A 144 -26.45 -14.05 -7.07
N ILE A 145 -25.91 -14.21 -5.86
CA ILE A 145 -24.52 -13.86 -5.53
C ILE A 145 -23.59 -15.04 -5.84
N SER A 146 -23.99 -16.26 -5.48
CA SER A 146 -23.17 -17.45 -5.66
C SER A 146 -22.91 -17.81 -7.13
N SER A 147 -23.88 -17.54 -8.02
CA SER A 147 -23.71 -17.71 -9.46
C SER A 147 -22.81 -16.65 -10.12
N GLY A 148 -22.68 -15.46 -9.52
CA GLY A 148 -21.76 -14.41 -9.98
C GLY A 148 -20.31 -14.59 -9.49
N GLY A 149 -20.12 -15.18 -8.30
CA GLY A 149 -18.79 -15.38 -7.70
C GLY A 149 -17.93 -16.45 -8.38
N SER A 150 -18.53 -17.38 -9.13
CA SER A 150 -17.81 -18.47 -9.82
C SER A 150 -17.00 -18.06 -11.05
N GLY A 151 -17.02 -16.78 -11.44
CA GLY A 151 -16.33 -16.26 -12.64
C GLY A 151 -15.11 -15.37 -12.36
N VAL A 152 -14.66 -15.25 -11.11
CA VAL A 152 -13.61 -14.29 -10.69
C VAL A 152 -12.27 -14.98 -10.35
N GLY A 153 -12.09 -16.22 -10.80
CA GLY A 153 -10.84 -17.00 -10.66
C GLY A 153 -10.00 -17.00 -11.93
#